data_AF-A0A0K1EQ43-F1
#
_entry.id   AF-A0A0K1EQ43-F1
#
_cell.length_a   1.000
_cell.length_b   1.000
_cell.length_c   1.000
_cell.angle_alpha   90.00
_cell.angle_beta   90.00
_cell.angle_gamma   90.00
#
_symmetry.space_group_name_H-M   'P 1'
#
loop_
_entity.id
_entity.type
_entity.pdbx_description
1 polymer ?
#
loop_
_entity_poly.entity_id
_entity_poly.type
_entity_poly.pdbx_seq_one_letter_code
_entity_poly.pdbx_strand_id
1 'polypeptide(L)'
;MRNALHSMRFFEVWLLAGHDLPKDWGWQDVRSHEHPKEAYYRPFAKSRGVLEEPAEGRGVLAKEAASRYARIRSLCPEVAALEARLEA
;
A
#
# COMPACT_ATOMS: atom_id res chain seq x y z
N MET A 1 -20.34 16.76 -5.27
CA MET A 1 -19.42 16.18 -4.28
C MET A 1 -18.90 14.83 -4.78
N ARG A 2 -17.81 14.83 -5.55
CA ARG A 2 -17.05 13.64 -5.93
C ARG A 2 -15.60 14.06 -5.77
N ASN A 3 -14.93 13.71 -4.67
CA ASN A 3 -13.46 13.83 -4.50
C ASN A 3 -13.01 13.36 -3.11
N ALA A 4 -13.50 12.21 -2.63
CA ALA A 4 -12.94 11.56 -1.42
C ALA A 4 -12.56 10.08 -1.64
N LEU A 5 -12.88 9.50 -2.80
CA LEU A 5 -12.63 8.08 -3.11
C LEU A 5 -11.33 7.82 -3.87
N HIS A 6 -10.59 8.85 -4.29
CA HIS A 6 -9.33 8.70 -5.02
C HIS A 6 -8.09 8.59 -4.12
N SER A 7 -8.14 9.13 -2.90
CA SER A 7 -6.98 9.23 -2.00
C SER A 7 -6.65 7.93 -1.27
N MET A 8 -7.63 7.06 -0.99
CA MET A 8 -7.34 5.77 -0.35
C MET A 8 -6.52 4.85 -1.26
N ARG A 9 -6.80 4.84 -2.58
CA ARG A 9 -6.16 3.94 -3.57
C ARG A 9 -4.63 3.87 -3.46
N PHE A 10 -3.97 4.98 -3.13
CA PHE A 10 -2.51 5.06 -3.02
C PHE A 10 -1.97 4.48 -1.72
N PHE A 11 -2.67 4.66 -0.59
CA PHE A 11 -2.15 4.26 0.71
C PHE A 11 -2.04 2.75 0.84
N GLU A 12 -3.08 2.00 0.46
CA GLU A 12 -3.00 0.54 0.48
C GLU A 12 -1.95 0.00 -0.49
N VAL A 13 -1.76 0.61 -1.66
CA VAL A 13 -0.73 0.20 -2.63
C VAL A 13 0.66 0.44 -2.06
N TRP A 14 0.94 1.60 -1.47
CA TRP A 14 2.25 1.89 -0.88
C TRP A 14 2.55 0.99 0.31
N LEU A 15 1.54 0.70 1.13
CA LEU A 15 1.65 -0.26 2.21
C LEU A 15 2.03 -1.63 1.66
N LEU A 16 1.30 -2.15 0.67
CA LEU A 16 1.59 -3.45 0.04
C LEU A 16 2.96 -3.50 -0.64
N ALA A 17 3.44 -2.39 -1.22
CA ALA A 17 4.79 -2.30 -1.81
C ALA A 17 5.89 -2.60 -0.79
N GLY A 18 5.67 -2.26 0.48
CA GLY A 18 6.59 -2.48 1.59
C GLY A 18 6.64 -3.92 2.10
N HIS A 19 5.84 -4.84 1.54
CA HIS A 19 5.77 -6.23 1.99
C HIS A 19 6.22 -7.23 0.92
N ASP A 20 6.54 -8.43 1.38
CA ASP A 20 6.61 -9.61 0.53
C ASP A 20 5.18 -10.12 0.32
N LEU A 21 4.69 -10.00 -0.91
CA LEU A 21 3.34 -10.38 -1.29
C LEU A 21 3.24 -11.89 -1.60
N PRO A 22 2.03 -12.48 -1.53
CA PRO A 22 1.79 -13.82 -2.05
C PRO A 22 2.38 -14.01 -3.45
N LYS A 23 2.97 -15.20 -3.72
CA LYS A 23 3.74 -15.46 -4.95
C LYS A 23 2.90 -15.39 -6.22
N ASP A 24 1.60 -15.61 -6.10
CA ASP A 24 0.59 -15.52 -7.15
C ASP A 24 0.16 -14.08 -7.45
N TRP A 25 0.62 -13.08 -6.68
CA TRP A 25 0.29 -11.68 -6.90
C TRP A 25 1.37 -10.98 -7.72
N GLY A 26 1.03 -10.58 -8.94
CA GLY A 26 1.85 -9.67 -9.74
C GLY A 26 1.81 -8.26 -9.18
N TRP A 27 2.98 -7.64 -8.96
CA TRP A 27 3.03 -6.26 -8.45
C TRP A 27 2.27 -5.27 -9.34
N GLN A 28 2.40 -5.44 -10.66
CA GLN A 28 1.71 -4.57 -11.62
C GLN A 28 0.19 -4.70 -11.49
N ASP A 29 -0.32 -5.92 -11.29
CA ASP A 29 -1.76 -6.17 -11.12
C ASP A 29 -2.29 -5.51 -9.85
N VAL A 30 -1.57 -5.62 -8.74
CA VAL A 30 -1.89 -4.93 -7.48
C VAL A 30 -1.96 -3.42 -7.67
N ARG A 31 -0.94 -2.86 -8.33
CA ARG A 31 -0.78 -1.41 -8.51
C ARG A 31 -1.82 -0.80 -9.46
N SER A 32 -2.19 -1.52 -10.52
CA SER A 32 -3.17 -1.03 -11.50
C SER A 32 -4.62 -1.38 -11.16
N HIS A 33 -4.87 -2.15 -10.09
CA HIS A 33 -6.22 -2.55 -9.73
C HIS A 33 -7.09 -1.35 -9.33
N GLU A 34 -8.35 -1.34 -9.76
CA GLU A 34 -9.28 -0.26 -9.43
C GLU A 34 -9.60 -0.19 -7.93
N HIS A 35 -9.71 -1.36 -7.29
CA HIS A 35 -10.08 -1.54 -5.89
C HIS A 35 -9.02 -2.34 -5.12
N PRO A 36 -7.81 -1.80 -4.90
CA PRO A 36 -6.70 -2.55 -4.32
C PRO A 36 -6.91 -2.88 -2.84
N LYS A 37 -7.74 -2.08 -2.14
CA LYS A 37 -8.07 -2.33 -0.74
C LYS A 37 -8.81 -3.66 -0.58
N GLU A 38 -9.86 -3.86 -1.38
CA GLU A 38 -10.74 -5.03 -1.29
C GLU A 38 -10.07 -6.26 -1.90
N ALA A 39 -9.40 -6.09 -3.05
CA ALA A 39 -8.80 -7.20 -3.79
C ALA A 39 -7.48 -7.71 -3.19
N TYR A 40 -6.68 -6.84 -2.56
CA TYR A 40 -5.32 -7.19 -2.11
C TYR A 40 -5.06 -6.85 -0.65
N TYR A 41 -5.34 -5.62 -0.20
CA TYR A 41 -5.03 -5.25 1.18
C TYR A 41 -5.78 -6.11 2.21
N ARG A 42 -7.11 -6.27 2.07
CA ARG A 42 -7.92 -7.03 3.04
C ARG A 42 -7.51 -8.52 3.09
N PRO A 43 -7.34 -9.23 1.97
CA PRO A 43 -6.79 -10.58 1.99
C PRO A 43 -5.40 -10.64 2.62
N PHE A 44 -4.53 -9.67 2.33
CA PHE A 44 -3.19 -9.60 2.93
C PHE A 44 -3.28 -9.41 4.45
N ALA A 45 -4.01 -8.40 4.93
CA ALA A 45 -4.21 -8.14 6.36
C ALA A 45 -4.83 -9.33 7.09
N LYS A 46 -5.77 -10.04 6.44
CA LYS A 46 -6.34 -11.30 6.95
C LYS A 46 -5.28 -12.38 7.09
N SER A 47 -4.46 -12.59 6.06
CA SER A 47 -3.37 -13.58 6.09
C SER A 47 -2.30 -13.27 7.14
N ARG A 48 -2.14 -11.99 7.48
CA ARG A 48 -1.23 -11.50 8.52
C ARG A 48 -1.86 -11.51 9.92
N GLY A 49 -3.14 -11.87 10.04
CA GLY A 49 -3.84 -11.96 11.32
C GLY A 49 -4.19 -10.62 11.97
N VAL A 50 -4.18 -9.52 11.21
CA VAL A 50 -4.37 -8.15 11.75
C VAL A 50 -5.65 -7.48 11.27
N LEU A 51 -6.52 -8.19 10.53
CA LEU A 51 -7.72 -7.59 9.94
C LEU A 51 -8.71 -7.07 11.01
N GLU A 52 -8.78 -7.71 12.17
CA GLU A 52 -9.68 -7.32 13.27
C GLU A 52 -9.08 -6.25 14.20
N GLU A 53 -7.83 -5.84 13.96
CA GLU A 53 -7.19 -4.75 14.69
C GLU A 53 -7.80 -3.39 14.30
N PRO A 54 -7.66 -2.35 15.15
CA PRO A 54 -8.11 -1.00 14.82
C PRO A 54 -7.66 -0.54 13.43
N ALA A 55 -8.60 0.09 12.70
CA ALA A 55 -8.42 0.51 11.32
C ALA A 55 -7.99 -0.64 10.37
N GLU A 56 -8.48 -1.85 10.62
CA GLU A 56 -8.19 -3.08 9.84
C GLU A 56 -6.69 -3.41 9.81
N GLY A 57 -5.95 -3.11 10.88
CA GLY A 57 -4.51 -3.41 10.99
C GLY A 57 -3.56 -2.44 10.28
N ARG A 58 -4.07 -1.32 9.74
CA ARG A 58 -3.25 -0.35 8.98
C ARG A 58 -2.05 0.18 9.75
N GLY A 59 -2.20 0.45 11.05
CA GLY A 59 -1.11 0.98 11.88
C GLY A 59 0.06 0.00 11.99
N VAL A 60 -0.24 -1.28 12.20
CA VAL A 60 0.77 -2.34 12.29
C VAL A 60 1.48 -2.51 10.95
N LEU A 61 0.72 -2.72 9.88
CA LEU A 61 1.28 -3.02 8.56
C LEU A 61 1.99 -1.81 7.93
N ALA A 62 1.55 -0.58 8.20
CA ALA A 62 2.22 0.63 7.73
C ALA A 62 3.58 0.82 8.41
N LYS A 63 3.68 0.54 9.72
CA LYS A 63 4.96 0.59 10.44
C LYS A 63 5.95 -0.44 9.90
N GLU A 64 5.47 -1.65 9.61
CA GLU A 64 6.28 -2.70 8.98
C GLU A 64 6.72 -2.29 7.56
N ALA A 65 5.80 -1.81 6.73
CA ALA A 65 6.10 -1.36 5.37
C ALA A 65 7.12 -0.20 5.35
N ALA A 66 6.99 0.77 6.27
CA ALA A 66 7.90 1.90 6.38
C ALA A 66 9.35 1.48 6.67
N SER A 67 9.58 0.35 7.35
CA SER A 67 10.94 -0.19 7.53
C SER A 67 11.63 -0.59 6.21
N ARG A 68 10.86 -0.77 5.14
CA ARG A 68 11.33 -1.08 3.78
C ARG A 68 11.06 0.07 2.81
N TYR A 69 11.15 1.31 3.29
CA TYR A 69 10.84 2.50 2.51
C TYR A 69 11.56 2.57 1.14
N ALA A 70 12.83 2.16 1.06
CA ALA A 70 13.57 2.12 -0.20
C ALA A 70 12.88 1.25 -1.28
N ARG A 71 12.25 0.14 -0.87
CA ARG A 71 11.46 -0.71 -1.76
C ARG A 71 10.18 -0.01 -2.21
N ILE A 72 9.47 0.64 -1.29
CA ILE A 72 8.26 1.43 -1.61
C ILE A 72 8.63 2.50 -2.65
N ARG A 73 9.70 3.26 -2.42
CA ARG A 73 10.20 4.29 -3.33
C ARG A 73 10.56 3.73 -4.71
N SER A 74 11.11 2.52 -4.79
CA SER A 74 11.43 1.87 -6.06
C SER A 74 10.20 1.37 -6.82
N LEU A 75 9.17 0.90 -6.11
CA LEU A 75 7.97 0.30 -6.70
C LEU A 75 6.86 1.32 -6.98
N CYS A 76 6.92 2.50 -6.32
CA CYS A 76 5.96 3.58 -6.41
C CYS A 76 6.67 4.90 -6.79
N PRO A 77 6.87 5.18 -8.10
CA PRO A 77 7.60 6.36 -8.58
C PRO A 77 7.04 7.70 -8.11
N GLU A 78 5.74 7.77 -7.83
CA GLU A 78 5.07 8.95 -7.28
C GLU A 78 5.60 9.34 -5.89
N VAL A 79 6.13 8.39 -5.12
CA VAL A 79 6.78 8.66 -3.83
C VAL A 79 8.10 9.37 -4.05
N ALA A 80 8.94 8.86 -4.96
CA ALA A 80 10.20 9.52 -5.33
C ALA A 80 9.98 10.91 -5.93
N ALA A 81 8.93 11.08 -6.74
CA ALA A 81 8.55 12.38 -7.30
C ALA A 81 8.08 13.37 -6.23
N LEU A 82 7.39 12.88 -5.18
CA LEU A 82 6.99 13.71 -4.05
C LEU A 82 8.20 14.18 -3.23
N GLU A 83 9.14 13.28 -2.94
CA GLU A 83 10.39 13.63 -2.24
C GLU A 83 11.16 14.73 -2.96
N ALA A 84 11.37 14.56 -4.27
CA ALA A 84 12.10 15.54 -5.09
C ALA A 84 11.45 16.94 -5.07
N ARG A 85 10.13 17.03 -4.84
CA ARG A 85 9.41 18.30 -4.70
C ARG A 85 9.51 18.90 -3.30
N LEU A 86 9.74 18.09 -2.27
CA LEU A 86 9.89 18.55 -0.89
C LEU A 86 11.31 19.02 -0.60
N GLU A 87 12.29 18.50 -1.34
CA GLU A 87 13.71 18.89 -1.25
C GLU A 87 14.06 20.14 -2.09
N ALA A 88 13.15 20.60 -2.95
CA ALA A 88 13.29 21.78 -3.81
C ALA A 88 12.77 23.06 -3.12
#